data_AF-A0A7S3TLQ1-F1
#
_entry.id   AF-A0A7S3TLQ1-F1
#
_cell.length_a   1.000
_cell.length_b   1.000
_cell.length_c   1.000
_cell.angle_alpha   90.00
_cell.angle_beta   90.00
_cell.angle_gamma   90.00
#
_symmetry.space_group_name_H-M   'P 1'
#
loop_
_entity.id
_entity.type
_entity.pdbx_description
1 polymer ?
#
loop_
_entity_poly.entity_id
_entity_poly.type
_entity_poly.pdbx_seq_one_letter_code
_entity_poly.pdbx_strand_id
1 'polypeptide(L)'
;GALSLSAIIVVDTILKRFFVARAISFPSSLAGSMILFAALCLLKTSVPTVADKIFDAAQPGCAIINKWLPLFFVPNLILLPLVLKLGASEAARLAILLLGGAVVSLPLCAFAALGASGLSSASAPMPAPSAPAPPAGPAPKAFPDSLLRLLATSTSACAIISTAAFRSASPLAAPFRDAFLLGATGTGFVAGATLVPKAVQKVVHPLITCTAFTHLASFAFASAAALPYKAVVRSYLVPGGAPLAAPGNALLAMLGPATLSFGFSMYEKRTLLMASLPAVGGAITAASFGGLFGSAFLARVLGLSDALTRACLPRQVTAPLAIAISGLVGADPGIACTVVVLTGLMVANFGRAVLDALGVKDPVARGLAMGSAGHGIGTAATAVERAAFPFAAIAMVTNALVSTIICSIPMLRRALLNVAGVP
;
A
#
# COMPACT_ATOMS: atom_id res chain seq x y z
N GLY A 1 12.65 9.28 16.90
CA GLY A 1 11.31 9.10 16.30
C GLY A 1 10.91 10.30 15.46
N ALA A 2 10.36 11.35 16.08
CA ALA A 2 9.81 12.51 15.38
C ALA A 2 10.82 13.22 14.44
N LEU A 3 12.06 13.47 14.90
CA LEU A 3 13.10 14.10 14.07
C LEU A 3 13.41 13.32 12.79
N SER A 4 13.49 11.98 12.90
CA SER A 4 13.73 11.08 11.77
C SER A 4 12.58 11.12 10.75
N LEU A 5 11.33 11.08 11.24
CA LEU A 5 10.15 11.25 10.39
C LEU A 5 10.13 12.61 9.70
N SER A 6 10.39 13.70 10.43
CA SER A 6 10.44 15.05 9.88
C SER A 6 11.51 15.17 8.79
N ALA A 7 12.68 14.56 8.97
CA ALA A 7 13.72 14.55 7.94
C ALA A 7 13.24 13.87 6.64
N ILE A 8 12.56 12.73 6.73
CA ILE A 8 12.00 12.03 5.56
C ILE A 8 10.95 12.91 4.85
N ILE A 9 10.08 13.57 5.62
CA ILE A 9 9.05 14.49 5.06
C ILE A 9 9.69 15.69 4.36
N VAL A 10 10.75 16.27 4.93
CA VAL A 10 11.48 17.40 4.34
C VAL A 10 12.15 16.96 3.03
N VAL A 11 12.80 15.80 3.01
CA VAL A 11 13.42 15.25 1.79
C VAL A 11 12.37 15.02 0.69
N ASP A 12 11.21 14.44 1.02
CA ASP A 12 10.10 14.28 0.07
C ASP A 12 9.63 15.62 -0.50
N THR A 13 9.46 16.61 0.38
CA THR A 13 8.99 17.94 -0.02
C THR A 13 9.98 18.62 -0.96
N ILE A 14 11.29 18.53 -0.67
CA ILE A 14 12.36 19.09 -1.52
C ILE A 14 12.37 18.38 -2.88
N LEU A 15 12.32 17.05 -2.90
CA LEU A 15 12.29 16.27 -4.14
C LEU A 15 11.06 16.59 -4.98
N LYS A 16 9.88 16.69 -4.37
CA LYS A 16 8.65 17.05 -5.07
C LYS A 16 8.75 18.42 -5.71
N ARG A 17 9.25 19.43 -4.98
CA ARG A 17 9.47 20.78 -5.52
C ARG A 17 10.46 20.78 -6.68
N PHE A 18 11.55 20.03 -6.55
CA PHE A 18 12.55 19.90 -7.62
C PHE A 18 11.96 19.30 -8.90
N PHE A 19 11.20 18.20 -8.78
CA PHE A 19 10.59 17.53 -9.93
C PHE A 19 9.57 18.41 -10.63
N VAL A 20 8.71 19.10 -9.87
CA VAL A 20 7.75 20.07 -10.42
C VAL A 20 8.48 21.21 -11.15
N ALA A 21 9.52 21.78 -10.54
CA ALA A 21 10.30 22.86 -11.15
C ALA A 21 11.02 22.43 -12.45
N ARG A 22 11.29 21.13 -12.62
CA ARG A 22 11.91 20.55 -13.81
C ARG A 22 10.92 19.91 -14.78
N ALA A 23 9.61 20.04 -14.55
CA ALA A 23 8.55 19.41 -15.34
C ALA A 23 8.75 17.89 -15.54
N ILE A 24 9.33 17.21 -14.54
CA ILE A 24 9.55 15.76 -14.58
C ILE A 24 8.24 15.08 -14.21
N SER A 25 7.68 14.32 -15.15
CA SER A 25 6.41 13.59 -14.97
C SER A 25 6.55 12.30 -14.14
N PHE A 26 7.78 11.84 -13.91
CA PHE A 26 8.06 10.67 -13.09
C PHE A 26 7.78 10.93 -11.59
N PRO A 27 7.22 9.97 -10.83
CA PRO A 27 6.96 10.16 -9.41
C PRO A 27 8.24 10.48 -8.62
N SER A 28 8.31 11.67 -8.01
CA SER A 28 9.51 12.16 -7.31
C SER A 28 9.92 11.30 -6.12
N SER A 29 8.94 10.82 -5.34
CA SER A 29 9.19 9.95 -4.18
C SER A 29 9.72 8.58 -4.60
N LEU A 30 9.31 8.09 -5.78
CA LEU A 30 9.84 6.84 -6.34
C LEU A 30 11.30 7.01 -6.75
N ALA A 31 11.61 8.07 -7.50
CA ALA A 31 12.98 8.38 -7.88
C ALA A 31 13.86 8.55 -6.64
N GLY A 32 13.36 9.29 -5.64
CA GLY A 32 14.05 9.47 -4.36
C GLY A 32 14.33 8.15 -3.66
N SER A 33 13.38 7.21 -3.65
CA SER A 33 13.57 5.88 -3.04
C SER A 33 14.69 5.08 -3.74
N MET A 34 14.76 5.14 -5.07
CA MET A 34 15.77 4.45 -5.86
C MET A 34 17.16 5.09 -5.71
N ILE A 35 17.21 6.44 -5.78
CA ILE A 35 18.45 7.21 -5.58
C ILE A 35 18.99 6.96 -4.17
N LEU A 36 18.13 7.01 -3.16
CA LEU A 36 18.51 6.73 -1.78
C LEU A 36 19.07 5.32 -1.62
N PHE A 37 18.40 4.31 -2.16
CA PHE A 37 18.88 2.92 -2.13
C PHE A 37 20.27 2.80 -2.79
N ALA A 38 20.42 3.32 -4.01
CA ALA A 38 21.68 3.29 -4.75
C ALA A 38 22.80 4.04 -4.01
N ALA A 39 22.50 5.22 -3.48
CA ALA A 39 23.45 6.02 -2.71
C ALA A 39 23.90 5.31 -1.44
N LEU A 40 22.99 4.68 -0.70
CA LEU A 40 23.34 3.90 0.49
C LEU A 40 24.17 2.66 0.14
N CYS A 41 23.87 1.98 -0.97
CA CYS A 41 24.69 0.86 -1.46
C CYS A 41 26.11 1.31 -1.83
N LEU A 42 26.25 2.40 -2.58
CA LEU A 42 27.54 2.98 -2.94
C LEU A 42 28.32 3.46 -1.70
N LEU A 43 27.62 4.09 -0.76
CA LEU A 43 28.23 4.53 0.48
C LEU A 43 28.65 3.35 1.35
N LYS A 44 27.90 2.24 1.32
CA LYS A 44 28.28 1.02 2.03
C LYS A 44 29.57 0.40 1.50
N THR A 45 29.88 0.56 0.22
CA THR A 45 31.16 0.11 -0.35
C THR A 45 32.30 1.08 -0.07
N SER A 46 32.05 2.39 -0.12
CA SER A 46 33.11 3.40 0.02
C SER A 46 33.37 3.81 1.47
N VAL A 47 32.33 4.04 2.28
CA VAL A 47 32.41 4.49 3.67
C VAL A 47 31.32 3.81 4.53
N PRO A 48 31.52 2.52 4.91
CA PRO A 48 30.47 1.70 5.54
C PRO A 48 29.85 2.31 6.80
N THR A 49 30.67 2.96 7.62
CA THR A 49 30.26 3.57 8.89
C THR A 49 29.28 4.73 8.70
N VAL A 50 29.41 5.50 7.62
CA VAL A 50 28.49 6.60 7.31
C VAL A 50 27.16 6.05 6.79
N ALA A 51 27.20 5.01 5.94
CA ALA A 51 26.00 4.34 5.45
C ALA A 51 25.15 3.78 6.60
N ASP A 52 25.79 3.11 7.56
CA ASP A 52 25.10 2.54 8.72
C ASP A 52 24.51 3.64 9.62
N LYS A 53 25.26 4.73 9.88
CA LYS A 53 24.75 5.87 10.64
C LYS A 53 23.52 6.53 9.99
N ILE A 54 23.54 6.73 8.68
CA ILE A 54 22.40 7.31 7.95
C ILE A 54 21.19 6.38 8.04
N PHE A 55 21.41 5.08 7.80
CA PHE A 55 20.36 4.07 7.88
C PHE A 55 19.74 3.99 9.28
N ASP A 56 20.56 3.90 10.32
CA ASP A 56 20.11 3.82 11.72
C ASP A 56 19.37 5.09 12.16
N ALA A 57 19.82 6.26 11.70
CA ALA A 57 19.13 7.53 11.97
C ALA A 57 17.75 7.61 11.31
N ALA A 58 17.55 6.95 10.16
CA ALA A 58 16.28 6.91 9.42
C ALA A 58 15.29 5.86 9.95
N GLN A 59 15.78 4.81 10.60
CA GLN A 59 14.97 3.67 11.06
C GLN A 59 13.78 4.06 11.96
N PRO A 60 13.93 4.93 12.97
CA PRO A 60 12.79 5.33 13.81
C PRO A 60 11.65 5.99 13.02
N GLY A 61 11.98 6.78 11.99
CA GLY A 61 10.99 7.39 11.10
C GLY A 61 10.33 6.36 10.19
N CYS A 62 11.13 5.49 9.58
CA CYS A 62 10.63 4.40 8.72
C CYS A 62 9.70 3.46 9.49
N ALA A 63 10.02 3.13 10.74
CA ALA A 63 9.18 2.29 11.59
C ALA A 63 7.80 2.93 11.86
N ILE A 64 7.75 4.25 12.08
CA ILE A 64 6.49 4.97 12.24
C ILE A 64 5.70 4.92 10.92
N ILE A 65 6.33 5.28 9.80
CA ILE A 65 5.67 5.26 8.49
C ILE A 65 5.10 3.87 8.18
N ASN A 66 5.91 2.81 8.28
CA ASN A 66 5.49 1.45 7.98
C ASN A 66 4.33 0.99 8.86
N LYS A 67 4.32 1.39 10.13
CA LYS A 67 3.25 1.06 11.08
C LYS A 67 1.92 1.72 10.73
N TRP A 68 1.94 2.93 10.17
CA TRP A 68 0.76 3.71 9.82
C TRP A 68 0.43 3.70 8.32
N LEU A 69 1.26 3.05 7.50
CA LEU A 69 1.14 3.01 6.05
C LEU A 69 -0.27 2.66 5.55
N PRO A 70 -0.99 1.68 6.15
CA PRO A 70 -2.36 1.40 5.75
C PRO A 70 -3.30 2.60 5.88
N LEU A 71 -3.14 3.41 6.93
CA LEU A 71 -4.00 4.55 7.21
C LEU A 71 -3.90 5.64 6.13
N PHE A 72 -2.71 5.82 5.53
CA PHE A 72 -2.44 6.94 4.62
C PHE A 72 -3.29 6.91 3.34
N PHE A 73 -3.81 5.76 2.93
CA PHE A 73 -4.65 5.63 1.75
C PHE A 73 -6.15 5.47 2.06
N VAL A 74 -6.55 5.45 3.33
CA VAL A 74 -7.96 5.42 3.75
C VAL A 74 -8.83 6.55 3.16
N PRO A 75 -8.32 7.77 2.87
CA PRO A 75 -9.12 8.80 2.23
C PRO A 75 -9.79 8.34 0.94
N ASN A 76 -9.07 7.56 0.14
CA ASN A 76 -9.57 6.98 -1.11
C ASN A 76 -10.73 5.98 -0.87
N LEU A 77 -10.69 5.24 0.24
CA LEU A 77 -11.76 4.31 0.63
C LEU A 77 -12.99 5.04 1.16
N ILE A 78 -12.81 6.13 1.90
CA ILE A 78 -13.90 6.97 2.40
C ILE A 78 -14.66 7.64 1.24
N LEU A 79 -13.96 8.07 0.20
CA LEU A 79 -14.59 8.67 -0.98
C LEU A 79 -15.20 7.63 -1.92
N LEU A 80 -14.88 6.34 -1.76
CA LEU A 80 -15.28 5.28 -2.66
C LEU A 80 -16.80 5.25 -2.96
N PRO A 81 -17.71 5.39 -1.97
CA PRO A 81 -19.16 5.38 -2.25
C PRO A 81 -19.64 6.55 -3.12
N LEU A 82 -18.84 7.60 -3.26
CA LEU A 82 -19.14 8.75 -4.11
C LEU A 82 -18.67 8.55 -5.55
N VAL A 83 -17.56 7.83 -5.75
CA VAL A 83 -16.91 7.65 -7.06
C VAL A 83 -17.25 6.32 -7.72
N LEU A 84 -17.44 5.26 -6.93
CA LEU A 84 -17.70 3.91 -7.43
C LEU A 84 -19.19 3.63 -7.44
N LYS A 85 -19.76 3.53 -8.65
CA LYS A 85 -21.13 3.09 -8.89
C LYS A 85 -21.08 1.82 -9.74
N LEU A 86 -21.21 0.66 -9.09
CA LEU A 86 -21.16 -0.63 -9.77
C LEU A 86 -22.56 -1.22 -9.91
N GLY A 87 -22.91 -1.65 -11.13
CA GLY A 87 -23.98 -2.61 -11.32
C GLY A 87 -23.55 -4.02 -10.89
N ALA A 88 -24.51 -4.89 -10.56
CA ALA A 88 -24.22 -6.26 -10.11
C ALA A 88 -23.35 -7.05 -11.12
N SER A 89 -23.63 -6.92 -12.42
CA SER A 89 -22.83 -7.57 -13.47
C SER A 89 -21.38 -7.08 -13.51
N GLU A 90 -21.16 -5.79 -13.27
CA GLU A 90 -19.83 -5.20 -13.33
C GLU A 90 -19.01 -5.57 -12.08
N ALA A 91 -19.66 -5.61 -10.92
CA ALA A 91 -19.07 -6.13 -9.68
C ALA A 91 -18.67 -7.61 -9.81
N ALA A 92 -19.51 -8.44 -10.45
CA ALA A 92 -19.19 -9.85 -10.69
C ALA A 92 -17.97 -10.01 -11.61
N ARG A 93 -17.89 -9.25 -12.71
CA ARG A 93 -16.73 -9.25 -13.61
C ARG A 93 -15.47 -8.78 -12.90
N LEU A 94 -15.56 -7.73 -12.08
CA LEU A 94 -14.45 -7.27 -11.26
C LEU A 94 -13.99 -8.38 -10.31
N ALA A 95 -14.90 -9.07 -9.62
CA ALA A 95 -14.56 -10.19 -8.74
C ALA A 95 -13.85 -11.33 -9.50
N ILE A 96 -14.33 -11.69 -10.70
CA ILE A 96 -13.68 -12.67 -11.58
C ILE A 96 -12.26 -12.22 -11.94
N LEU A 97 -12.06 -10.94 -12.27
CA LEU A 97 -10.73 -10.40 -12.57
C LEU A 97 -9.79 -10.50 -11.36
N LEU A 98 -10.27 -10.16 -10.16
CA LEU A 98 -9.45 -10.18 -8.94
C LEU A 98 -9.07 -11.61 -8.56
N LEU A 99 -10.02 -12.54 -8.58
CA LEU A 99 -9.81 -13.96 -8.29
C LEU A 99 -8.95 -14.64 -9.36
N GLY A 100 -9.35 -14.54 -10.62
CA GLY A 100 -8.63 -15.13 -11.75
C GLY A 100 -7.23 -14.53 -11.89
N GLY A 101 -7.11 -13.22 -11.70
CA GLY A 101 -5.83 -12.52 -11.66
C GLY A 101 -4.90 -13.05 -10.57
N ALA A 102 -5.40 -13.31 -9.36
CA ALA A 102 -4.58 -13.89 -8.29
C ALA A 102 -4.15 -15.34 -8.61
N VAL A 103 -5.07 -16.15 -9.13
CA VAL A 103 -4.82 -17.55 -9.53
C VAL A 103 -3.80 -17.65 -10.66
N VAL A 104 -3.71 -16.67 -11.55
CA VAL A 104 -2.70 -16.63 -12.62
C VAL A 104 -1.39 -16.00 -12.17
N SER A 105 -1.43 -14.91 -11.40
CA SER A 105 -0.21 -14.20 -10.99
C SER A 105 0.63 -15.02 -10.00
N LEU A 106 0.02 -15.75 -9.07
CA LEU A 106 0.75 -16.55 -8.08
C LEU A 106 1.65 -17.63 -8.72
N PRO A 107 1.12 -18.54 -9.57
CA PRO A 107 1.92 -19.56 -10.21
C PRO A 107 2.94 -18.97 -11.17
N LEU A 108 2.55 -17.94 -11.94
CA LEU A 108 3.45 -17.27 -12.86
C LEU A 108 4.69 -16.74 -12.15
N CYS A 109 4.52 -16.09 -11.00
CA CYS A 109 5.64 -15.60 -10.21
C CYS A 109 6.47 -16.74 -9.61
N ALA A 110 5.81 -17.76 -9.05
CA ALA A 110 6.48 -18.89 -8.41
C ALA A 110 7.33 -19.68 -9.41
N PHE A 111 6.78 -20.04 -10.56
CA PHE A 111 7.49 -20.81 -11.58
C PHE A 111 8.58 -19.99 -12.28
N ALA A 112 8.38 -18.69 -12.46
CA ALA A 112 9.45 -17.81 -12.96
C ALA A 112 10.62 -17.73 -11.97
N ALA A 113 10.34 -17.67 -10.66
CA ALA A 113 11.38 -17.72 -9.63
C ALA A 113 12.16 -19.03 -9.70
N LEU A 114 11.46 -20.16 -9.76
CA LEU A 114 12.07 -21.50 -9.82
C LEU A 114 12.90 -21.69 -11.09
N GLY A 115 12.36 -21.31 -12.25
CA GLY A 115 13.05 -21.39 -13.53
C GLY A 115 14.31 -20.53 -13.57
N ALA A 116 14.25 -19.30 -13.08
CA ALA A 116 15.40 -18.41 -13.02
C ALA A 116 16.46 -18.90 -12.01
N SER A 117 16.04 -19.57 -10.93
CA SER A 117 16.94 -20.17 -9.95
C SER A 117 17.66 -21.40 -10.54
N GLY A 118 16.97 -22.22 -11.33
CA GLY A 118 17.56 -23.39 -12.00
C GLY A 118 18.62 -23.05 -13.04
N LEU A 119 18.64 -21.82 -13.54
CA LEU A 119 19.68 -21.30 -14.45
C LEU A 119 20.95 -20.84 -13.72
N SER A 120 20.96 -20.80 -12.38
CA SER A 120 22.10 -20.38 -11.57
C SER A 120 22.69 -21.55 -10.79
N SER A 121 24.01 -21.69 -10.80
CA SER A 121 24.76 -22.64 -9.97
C SER A 121 24.85 -22.23 -8.50
N ALA A 122 24.36 -21.03 -8.14
CA ALA A 122 24.37 -20.52 -6.78
C ALA A 122 23.03 -20.80 -6.09
N SER A 123 23.01 -21.73 -5.13
CA SER A 123 21.87 -21.85 -4.22
C SER A 123 21.78 -20.60 -3.35
N ALA A 124 20.64 -19.90 -3.37
CA ALA A 124 20.39 -18.81 -2.44
C ALA A 124 20.62 -19.30 -1.00
N PRO A 125 21.39 -18.57 -0.16
CA PRO A 125 21.54 -18.93 1.23
C PRO A 125 20.17 -18.92 1.88
N MET A 126 19.70 -20.10 2.30
CA MET A 126 18.48 -20.20 3.08
C MET A 126 18.69 -19.43 4.40
N PRO A 127 17.72 -18.58 4.81
CA PRO A 127 17.75 -18.01 6.14
C PRO A 127 17.93 -19.15 7.15
N ALA A 128 18.84 -18.99 8.11
CA ALA A 128 19.05 -20.01 9.14
C ALA A 128 17.70 -20.43 9.75
N PRO A 129 17.46 -21.74 10.00
CA PRO A 129 16.23 -22.18 10.61
C PRO A 129 16.05 -21.45 11.93
N SER A 130 15.07 -20.55 11.98
CA SER A 130 14.71 -19.87 13.21
C SER A 130 14.35 -20.91 14.26
N ALA A 131 14.83 -20.75 15.50
CA ALA A 131 14.50 -21.62 16.62
C ALA A 131 12.97 -21.92 16.70
N PRO A 132 12.58 -23.11 17.20
CA PRO A 132 11.19 -23.41 17.49
C PRO A 132 10.58 -22.27 18.28
N ALA A 133 9.40 -21.81 17.87
CA ALA A 133 8.74 -20.72 18.56
C ALA A 133 8.57 -21.12 20.04
N PRO A 134 8.92 -20.26 21.02
CA PRO A 134 8.39 -20.44 22.36
C PRO A 134 6.86 -20.53 22.25
N PRO A 135 6.18 -21.31 23.11
CA PRO A 135 4.73 -21.45 23.08
C PRO A 135 4.10 -20.06 23.01
N ALA A 136 3.20 -19.88 22.04
CA ALA A 136 2.71 -18.57 21.64
C ALA A 136 2.00 -17.89 22.83
N GLY A 137 2.75 -17.08 23.58
CA GLY A 137 2.17 -16.02 24.38
C GLY A 137 1.30 -15.13 23.47
N PRO A 138 0.32 -14.41 24.02
CA PRO A 138 -0.52 -13.54 23.21
C PRO A 138 0.36 -12.62 22.39
N ALA A 139 0.25 -12.73 21.07
CA ALA A 139 1.08 -11.95 20.16
C ALA A 139 0.90 -10.46 20.48
N PRO A 140 2.00 -9.69 20.60
CA PRO A 140 1.92 -8.31 21.06
C PRO A 140 0.93 -7.50 20.22
N LYS A 141 0.10 -6.70 20.90
CA LYS A 141 -0.88 -5.82 20.24
C LYS A 141 -0.16 -4.89 19.28
N ALA A 142 -0.76 -4.63 18.12
CA ALA A 142 -0.18 -3.75 17.10
C ALA A 142 0.06 -2.33 17.66
N PHE A 143 -0.84 -1.85 18.52
CA PHE A 143 -0.76 -0.55 19.19
C PHE A 143 -1.03 -0.68 20.69
N PRO A 144 -0.47 0.21 21.53
CA PRO A 144 -0.75 0.20 22.96
C PRO A 144 -2.15 0.73 23.26
N ASP A 145 -2.79 0.21 24.31
CA ASP A 145 -4.14 0.62 24.72
C ASP A 145 -4.20 2.09 25.19
N SER A 146 -3.07 2.66 25.61
CA SER A 146 -2.96 4.09 25.96
C SER A 146 -3.15 5.00 24.75
N LEU A 147 -2.61 4.60 23.59
CA LEU A 147 -2.78 5.34 22.34
C LEU A 147 -4.24 5.30 21.87
N LEU A 148 -4.88 4.13 21.95
CA LEU A 148 -6.30 4.02 21.62
C LEU A 148 -7.16 4.94 22.51
N ARG A 149 -6.91 4.93 23.82
CA ARG A 149 -7.61 5.81 24.76
C ARG A 149 -7.39 7.29 24.43
N LEU A 150 -6.15 7.70 24.17
CA LEU A 150 -5.82 9.08 23.80
C LEU A 150 -6.51 9.52 22.50
N LEU A 151 -6.51 8.66 21.48
CA LEU A 151 -7.19 8.96 20.20
C LEU A 151 -8.70 9.04 20.38
N ALA A 152 -9.30 8.11 21.12
CA ALA A 152 -10.73 8.10 21.38
C ALA A 152 -11.19 9.34 22.17
N THR A 153 -10.46 9.75 23.20
CA THR A 153 -10.80 10.94 24.01
C THR A 153 -10.62 12.22 23.21
N SER A 154 -9.51 12.39 22.50
CA SER A 154 -9.27 13.56 21.64
C SER A 154 -10.27 13.67 20.49
N THR A 155 -10.64 12.54 19.87
CA THR A 155 -11.68 12.49 18.83
C THR A 155 -13.04 12.90 19.39
N SER A 156 -13.41 12.40 20.57
CA SER A 156 -14.68 12.73 21.22
C SER A 156 -14.74 14.22 21.59
N ALA A 157 -13.64 14.78 22.11
CA ALA A 157 -13.53 16.21 22.39
C ALA A 157 -13.68 17.05 21.10
N CYS A 158 -13.00 16.69 20.02
CA CYS A 158 -13.14 17.38 18.73
C CYS A 158 -14.57 17.28 18.17
N ALA A 159 -15.27 16.16 18.38
CA ALA A 159 -16.66 15.98 17.95
C ALA A 159 -17.59 17.00 18.64
N ILE A 160 -17.45 17.14 19.96
CA ILE A 160 -18.25 18.07 20.77
C ILE A 160 -17.96 19.52 20.35
N ILE A 161 -16.67 19.88 20.28
CA ILE A 161 -16.26 21.25 19.92
C ILE A 161 -16.67 21.59 18.49
N SER A 162 -16.48 20.67 17.54
CA SER A 162 -16.87 20.87 16.14
C SER A 162 -18.37 21.10 15.99
N THR A 163 -19.20 20.31 16.68
CA THR A 163 -20.65 20.47 16.64
C THR A 163 -21.10 21.80 17.25
N ALA A 164 -20.51 22.19 18.39
CA ALA A 164 -20.79 23.47 19.04
C ALA A 164 -20.36 24.66 18.17
N ALA A 165 -19.15 24.60 17.61
CA ALA A 165 -18.59 25.63 16.72
C ALA A 165 -19.40 25.77 15.42
N PHE A 166 -19.90 24.66 14.87
CA PHE A 166 -20.76 24.70 13.69
C PHE A 166 -22.10 25.40 13.99
N ARG A 167 -22.74 25.06 15.12
CA ARG A 167 -24.02 25.66 15.54
C ARG A 167 -23.92 27.17 15.83
N SER A 168 -22.75 27.63 16.26
CA SER A 168 -22.49 29.06 16.48
C SER A 168 -21.94 29.78 15.24
N ALA A 169 -21.91 29.14 14.06
CA ALA A 169 -21.32 29.66 12.83
C ALA A 169 -19.87 30.17 13.02
N SER A 170 -19.12 29.53 13.92
CA SER A 170 -17.74 29.91 14.23
C SER A 170 -16.81 29.57 13.06
N PRO A 171 -15.79 30.42 12.76
CA PRO A 171 -14.77 30.08 11.78
C PRO A 171 -13.95 28.84 12.16
N LEU A 172 -13.97 28.44 13.45
CA LEU A 172 -13.29 27.24 13.94
C LEU A 172 -14.04 25.94 13.63
N ALA A 173 -15.28 26.01 13.11
CA ALA A 173 -16.09 24.83 12.82
C ALA A 173 -15.40 23.86 11.85
N ALA A 174 -14.80 24.37 10.77
CA ALA A 174 -14.12 23.55 9.77
C ALA A 174 -12.83 22.90 10.33
N PRO A 175 -11.89 23.62 10.95
CA PRO A 175 -10.71 23.01 11.59
C PRO A 175 -11.05 21.91 12.60
N PHE A 176 -12.04 22.13 13.48
CA PHE A 176 -12.43 21.10 14.45
C PHE A 176 -13.18 19.93 13.83
N ARG A 177 -13.98 20.15 12.77
CA ARG A 177 -14.57 19.06 11.98
C ARG A 177 -13.47 18.21 11.37
N ASP A 178 -12.46 18.84 10.79
CA ASP A 178 -11.38 18.14 10.12
C ASP A 178 -10.53 17.35 11.13
N ALA A 179 -10.22 17.94 12.28
CA ALA A 179 -9.57 17.25 13.40
C ALA A 179 -10.41 16.07 13.91
N PHE A 180 -11.73 16.24 14.04
CA PHE A 180 -12.65 15.17 14.43
C PHE A 180 -12.64 14.02 13.41
N LEU A 181 -12.80 14.29 12.12
CA LEU A 181 -12.84 13.26 11.08
C LEU A 181 -11.49 12.54 10.93
N LEU A 182 -10.38 13.27 11.04
CA LEU A 182 -9.04 12.68 11.07
C LEU A 182 -8.85 11.78 12.31
N GLY A 183 -9.24 12.28 13.48
CA GLY A 183 -9.21 11.55 14.75
C GLY A 183 -10.07 10.30 14.72
N ALA A 184 -11.27 10.37 14.13
CA ALA A 184 -12.15 9.23 13.94
C ALA A 184 -11.48 8.16 13.06
N THR A 185 -10.84 8.58 11.97
CA THR A 185 -10.12 7.66 11.08
C THR A 185 -8.96 6.97 11.82
N GLY A 186 -8.16 7.72 12.58
CA GLY A 186 -7.07 7.17 13.39
C GLY A 186 -7.56 6.23 14.50
N THR A 187 -8.62 6.63 15.21
CA THR A 187 -9.25 5.83 16.27
C THR A 187 -9.79 4.51 15.72
N GLY A 188 -10.55 4.55 14.63
CA GLY A 188 -11.10 3.35 14.00
C GLY A 188 -10.02 2.39 13.46
N PHE A 189 -8.87 2.94 13.02
CA PHE A 189 -7.73 2.14 12.58
C PHE A 189 -7.03 1.45 13.75
N VAL A 190 -6.70 2.19 14.80
CA VAL A 190 -6.06 1.65 16.01
C VAL A 190 -6.99 0.66 16.71
N ALA A 191 -8.28 0.97 16.83
CA ALA A 191 -9.29 0.07 17.37
C ALA A 191 -9.39 -1.22 16.55
N GLY A 192 -9.44 -1.12 15.22
CA GLY A 192 -9.42 -2.26 14.32
C GLY A 192 -8.19 -3.15 14.49
N ALA A 193 -7.02 -2.54 14.64
CA ALA A 193 -5.75 -3.26 14.79
C ALA A 193 -5.55 -3.87 16.19
N THR A 194 -6.26 -3.39 17.22
CA THR A 194 -6.04 -3.78 18.62
C THR A 194 -7.18 -4.58 19.24
N LEU A 195 -8.44 -4.22 18.96
CA LEU A 195 -9.63 -4.82 19.56
C LEU A 195 -10.17 -6.00 18.75
N VAL A 196 -10.02 -5.97 17.41
CA VAL A 196 -10.52 -7.06 16.56
C VAL A 196 -9.60 -8.27 16.70
N PRO A 197 -10.13 -9.46 17.04
CA PRO A 197 -9.33 -10.68 17.14
C PRO A 197 -8.62 -11.00 15.81
N LYS A 198 -7.37 -11.50 15.87
CA LYS A 198 -6.58 -11.82 14.66
C LYS A 198 -7.27 -12.80 13.70
N ALA A 199 -8.08 -13.71 14.23
CA ALA A 199 -8.89 -14.63 13.42
C ALA A 199 -9.90 -13.88 12.53
N VAL A 200 -10.48 -12.80 13.05
CA VAL A 200 -11.50 -11.97 12.38
C VAL A 200 -10.85 -10.92 11.47
N GLN A 201 -9.62 -10.48 11.77
CA GLN A 201 -8.89 -9.48 10.95
C GLN A 201 -8.66 -9.90 9.49
N LYS A 202 -8.79 -11.20 9.17
CA LYS A 202 -8.77 -11.71 7.78
C LYS A 202 -9.92 -11.16 6.93
N VAL A 203 -11.05 -10.85 7.58
CA VAL A 203 -12.28 -10.34 6.95
C VAL A 203 -12.49 -8.88 7.34
N VAL A 204 -12.34 -8.56 8.63
CA VAL A 204 -12.51 -7.23 9.20
C VAL A 204 -11.14 -6.58 9.36
N HIS A 205 -10.52 -6.24 8.23
CA HIS A 205 -9.21 -5.60 8.21
C HIS A 205 -9.27 -4.21 8.89
N PRO A 206 -8.20 -3.73 9.55
CA PRO A 206 -8.17 -2.39 10.16
C PRO A 206 -8.53 -1.22 9.22
N LEU A 207 -8.40 -1.44 7.91
CA LEU A 207 -8.84 -0.50 6.86
C LEU A 207 -10.36 -0.42 6.73
N ILE A 208 -11.04 -1.56 6.86
CA ILE A 208 -12.49 -1.64 6.78
C ILE A 208 -13.08 -1.02 8.05
N THR A 209 -12.52 -1.35 9.22
CA THR A 209 -12.99 -0.76 10.49
C THR A 209 -12.81 0.75 10.52
N CYS A 210 -11.65 1.27 10.08
CA CYS A 210 -11.44 2.71 10.08
C CYS A 210 -12.34 3.43 9.06
N THR A 211 -12.53 2.87 7.87
CA THR A 211 -13.42 3.43 6.85
C THR A 211 -14.86 3.47 7.35
N ALA A 212 -15.35 2.35 7.93
CA ALA A 212 -16.69 2.28 8.52
C ALA A 212 -16.85 3.28 9.68
N PHE A 213 -15.86 3.37 10.57
CA PHE A 213 -15.89 4.30 11.69
C PHE A 213 -15.90 5.76 11.23
N THR A 214 -15.13 6.12 10.19
CA THR A 214 -15.15 7.48 9.63
C THR A 214 -16.46 7.81 8.93
N HIS A 215 -17.11 6.85 8.28
CA HIS A 215 -18.45 7.05 7.73
C HIS A 215 -19.49 7.26 8.83
N LEU A 216 -19.44 6.47 9.91
CA LEU A 216 -20.32 6.66 11.08
C LEU A 216 -20.10 8.04 11.72
N ALA A 217 -18.86 8.45 11.90
CA ALA A 217 -18.49 9.77 12.40
C ALA A 217 -19.01 10.89 11.49
N SER A 218 -18.87 10.72 10.17
CA SER A 218 -19.37 11.67 9.17
C SER A 218 -20.89 11.78 9.20
N PHE A 219 -21.59 10.65 9.37
CA PHE A 219 -23.05 10.61 9.50
C PHE A 219 -23.53 11.26 10.80
N ALA A 220 -22.88 10.98 11.92
CA ALA A 220 -23.19 11.59 13.21
C ALA A 220 -23.01 13.12 13.17
N PHE A 221 -21.89 13.60 12.61
CA PHE A 221 -21.66 15.02 12.43
C PHE A 221 -22.67 15.65 11.47
N ALA A 222 -22.93 15.03 10.31
CA ALA A 222 -23.92 15.49 9.35
C ALA A 222 -25.30 15.67 10.00
N SER A 223 -25.71 14.70 10.81
CA SER A 223 -26.99 14.73 11.54
C SER A 223 -27.01 15.86 12.58
N ALA A 224 -25.94 16.01 13.37
CA ALA A 224 -25.84 17.02 14.42
C ALA A 224 -25.74 18.47 13.89
N ALA A 225 -25.19 18.61 12.68
CA ALA A 225 -25.00 19.86 11.95
C ALA A 225 -26.11 20.14 10.91
N ALA A 226 -27.12 19.27 10.78
CA ALA A 226 -28.16 19.36 9.76
C ALA A 226 -27.61 19.53 8.31
N LEU A 227 -26.49 18.86 8.01
CA LEU A 227 -25.85 18.86 6.69
C LEU A 227 -26.18 17.58 5.92
N PRO A 228 -26.21 17.62 4.57
CA PRO A 228 -26.25 16.41 3.78
C PRO A 228 -25.01 15.56 4.05
N TYR A 229 -25.19 14.28 4.40
CA TYR A 229 -24.09 13.33 4.64
C TYR A 229 -23.03 13.33 3.52
N LYS A 230 -23.47 13.36 2.26
CA LYS A 230 -22.58 13.42 1.09
C LYS A 230 -21.71 14.68 1.06
N ALA A 231 -22.18 15.80 1.60
CA ALA A 231 -21.39 17.03 1.68
C ALA A 231 -20.23 16.88 2.68
N VAL A 232 -20.49 16.23 3.82
CA VAL A 232 -19.45 15.94 4.83
C VAL A 232 -18.39 14.99 4.25
N VAL A 233 -18.81 13.90 3.60
CA VAL A 233 -17.86 12.96 2.97
C VAL A 233 -17.05 13.63 1.86
N ARG A 234 -17.66 14.49 1.03
CA ARG A 234 -16.93 15.27 0.01
C ARG A 234 -15.91 16.24 0.62
N SER A 235 -16.20 16.81 1.78
CA SER A 235 -15.26 17.71 2.46
C SER A 235 -14.05 16.99 3.06
N TYR A 236 -14.07 15.66 3.13
CA TYR A 236 -12.97 14.89 3.71
C TYR A 236 -11.68 14.95 2.88
N LEU A 237 -11.77 15.13 1.56
CA LEU A 237 -10.63 15.21 0.67
C LEU A 237 -10.84 16.29 -0.39
N VAL A 238 -9.91 17.23 -0.49
CA VAL A 238 -9.87 18.23 -1.56
C VAL A 238 -8.93 17.74 -2.65
N PRO A 239 -9.43 17.40 -3.86
CA PRO A 239 -8.57 16.99 -4.98
C PRO A 239 -7.51 18.06 -5.28
N GLY A 240 -6.24 17.65 -5.33
CA GLY A 240 -5.12 18.58 -5.56
C GLY A 240 -4.86 19.60 -4.43
N GLY A 241 -5.59 19.50 -3.30
CA GLY A 241 -5.43 20.40 -2.16
C GLY A 241 -4.08 20.28 -1.46
N ALA A 242 -3.69 21.34 -0.76
CA ALA A 242 -2.48 21.37 0.07
C ALA A 242 -2.51 20.25 1.15
N PRO A 243 -1.36 19.83 1.69
CA PRO A 243 -1.28 18.73 2.66
C PRO A 243 -2.23 18.84 3.85
N LEU A 244 -2.52 20.04 4.36
CA LEU A 244 -3.43 20.24 5.50
C LEU A 244 -4.77 20.86 5.10
N ALA A 245 -5.14 20.81 3.82
CA ALA A 245 -6.39 21.40 3.32
C ALA A 245 -7.65 20.65 3.77
N ALA A 246 -7.53 19.36 4.07
CA ALA A 246 -8.61 18.51 4.58
C ALA A 246 -8.01 17.27 5.29
N PRO A 247 -8.80 16.51 6.06
CA PRO A 247 -8.33 15.30 6.76
C PRO A 247 -7.64 14.30 5.83
N GLY A 248 -8.25 14.08 4.66
CA GLY A 248 -7.75 13.16 3.66
C GLY A 248 -6.46 13.63 3.02
N ASN A 249 -6.29 14.93 2.79
CA ASN A 249 -5.04 15.48 2.26
C ASN A 249 -3.88 15.25 3.23
N ALA A 250 -4.13 15.33 4.55
CA ALA A 250 -3.10 15.13 5.56
C ALA A 250 -2.57 13.69 5.57
N LEU A 251 -3.48 12.72 5.40
CA LEU A 251 -3.14 11.31 5.28
C LEU A 251 -2.44 11.00 3.95
N LEU A 252 -2.97 11.48 2.81
CA LEU A 252 -2.35 11.25 1.50
C LEU A 252 -0.98 11.91 1.36
N ALA A 253 -0.72 13.03 2.07
CA ALA A 253 0.58 13.68 2.08
C ALA A 253 1.71 12.77 2.62
N MET A 254 1.38 11.74 3.40
CA MET A 254 2.35 10.77 3.91
C MET A 254 2.69 9.65 2.91
N LEU A 255 2.01 9.56 1.76
CA LEU A 255 2.32 8.56 0.72
C LEU A 255 3.69 8.81 0.06
N GLY A 256 4.09 10.06 -0.12
CA GLY A 256 5.41 10.44 -0.62
C GLY A 256 6.54 9.97 0.32
N PRO A 257 6.54 10.40 1.59
CA PRO A 257 7.45 9.91 2.62
C PRO A 257 7.46 8.39 2.76
N ALA A 258 6.29 7.75 2.67
CA ALA A 258 6.20 6.30 2.68
C ALA A 258 6.90 5.63 1.51
N THR A 259 6.72 6.18 0.30
CA THR A 259 7.39 5.68 -0.90
C THR A 259 8.90 5.87 -0.79
N LEU A 260 9.37 7.01 -0.28
CA LEU A 260 10.81 7.21 -0.02
C LEU A 260 11.38 6.17 0.95
N SER A 261 10.62 5.82 1.99
CA SER A 261 11.06 4.84 3.00
C SER A 261 11.30 3.43 2.45
N PHE A 262 10.75 3.11 1.27
CA PHE A 262 11.05 1.87 0.58
C PHE A 262 12.52 1.76 0.18
N GLY A 263 13.22 2.88 -0.08
CA GLY A 263 14.66 2.87 -0.34
C GLY A 263 15.46 2.32 0.85
N PHE A 264 15.10 2.73 2.07
CA PHE A 264 15.69 2.18 3.30
C PHE A 264 15.31 0.70 3.49
N SER A 265 14.05 0.32 3.22
CA SER A 265 13.59 -1.07 3.34
C SER A 265 14.33 -2.01 2.36
N MET A 266 14.61 -1.54 1.14
CA MET A 266 15.44 -2.27 0.17
C MET A 266 16.89 -2.37 0.62
N TYR A 267 17.44 -1.28 1.18
CA TYR A 267 18.81 -1.30 1.70
C TYR A 267 18.96 -2.28 2.87
N GLU A 268 17.97 -2.38 3.75
CA GLU A 268 17.93 -3.37 4.83
C GLU A 268 18.01 -4.80 4.29
N LYS A 269 17.25 -5.09 3.22
CA LYS A 269 17.15 -6.41 2.60
C LYS A 269 18.21 -6.69 1.52
N ARG A 270 19.15 -5.76 1.29
CA ARG A 270 20.07 -5.78 0.13
C ARG A 270 20.88 -7.07 0.00
N THR A 271 21.38 -7.62 1.12
CA THR A 271 22.21 -8.84 1.10
C THR A 271 21.40 -10.03 0.61
N LEU A 272 20.15 -10.15 1.09
CA LEU A 272 19.24 -11.20 0.67
C LEU A 272 18.80 -11.02 -0.79
N LEU A 273 18.52 -9.77 -1.19
CA LEU A 273 18.21 -9.41 -2.58
C LEU A 273 19.34 -9.84 -3.53
N MET A 274 20.59 -9.50 -3.22
CA MET A 274 21.75 -9.85 -4.05
C MET A 274 22.01 -11.36 -4.07
N ALA A 275 21.84 -12.03 -2.93
CA ALA A 275 22.07 -13.47 -2.84
C ALA A 275 21.01 -14.33 -3.57
N SER A 276 19.85 -13.75 -3.90
CA SER A 276 18.75 -14.42 -4.61
C SER A 276 18.36 -13.70 -5.91
N LEU A 277 19.31 -12.95 -6.49
CA LEU A 277 19.03 -12.05 -7.61
C LEU A 277 18.38 -12.74 -8.83
N PRO A 278 18.79 -13.98 -9.24
CA PRO A 278 18.12 -14.68 -10.34
C PRO A 278 16.64 -14.96 -10.05
N ALA A 279 16.35 -15.55 -8.88
CA ALA A 279 14.99 -15.86 -8.45
C ALA A 279 14.13 -14.60 -8.38
N VAL A 280 14.66 -13.57 -7.73
CA VAL A 280 14.01 -12.27 -7.55
C VAL A 280 13.74 -11.61 -8.90
N GLY A 281 14.74 -11.55 -9.78
CA GLY A 281 14.62 -10.94 -11.11
C GLY A 281 13.62 -11.67 -12.02
N GLY A 282 13.63 -13.00 -12.01
CA GLY A 282 12.65 -13.83 -12.72
C GLY A 282 11.23 -13.57 -12.23
N ALA A 283 11.02 -13.64 -10.91
CA ALA A 283 9.71 -13.40 -10.31
C ALA A 283 9.18 -11.99 -10.57
N ILE A 284 10.00 -10.95 -10.36
CA ILE A 284 9.57 -9.56 -10.55
C ILE A 284 9.24 -9.28 -12.01
N THR A 285 10.05 -9.75 -12.96
CA THR A 285 9.77 -9.55 -14.39
C THR A 285 8.45 -10.20 -14.76
N ALA A 286 8.24 -11.46 -14.37
CA ALA A 286 7.00 -12.18 -14.63
C ALA A 286 5.80 -11.53 -13.95
N ALA A 287 5.96 -11.10 -12.69
CA ALA A 287 4.94 -10.38 -11.94
C ALA A 287 4.57 -9.06 -12.61
N SER A 288 5.54 -8.19 -12.85
CA SER A 288 5.31 -6.83 -13.36
C SER A 288 4.69 -6.87 -14.76
N PHE A 289 5.26 -7.63 -15.69
CA PHE A 289 4.69 -7.74 -17.05
C PHE A 289 3.41 -8.57 -17.08
N GLY A 290 3.47 -9.83 -16.63
CA GLY A 290 2.33 -10.73 -16.69
C GLY A 290 1.14 -10.21 -15.89
N GLY A 291 1.42 -9.43 -14.86
CA GLY A 291 0.41 -8.84 -14.04
C GLY A 291 -0.19 -7.52 -14.54
N LEU A 292 0.61 -6.57 -15.04
CA LEU A 292 0.07 -5.36 -15.70
C LEU A 292 -0.68 -5.75 -16.98
N PHE A 293 -0.01 -6.45 -17.89
CA PHE A 293 -0.57 -6.81 -19.19
C PHE A 293 -1.63 -7.91 -19.08
N GLY A 294 -1.49 -8.85 -18.13
CA GLY A 294 -2.53 -9.84 -17.87
C GLY A 294 -3.79 -9.22 -17.27
N SER A 295 -3.66 -8.22 -16.38
CA SER A 295 -4.84 -7.46 -15.90
C SER A 295 -5.50 -6.69 -17.02
N ALA A 296 -4.70 -6.03 -17.87
CA ALA A 296 -5.18 -5.30 -19.04
C ALA A 296 -6.00 -6.23 -19.97
N PHE A 297 -5.42 -7.38 -20.31
CA PHE A 297 -6.05 -8.37 -21.16
C PHE A 297 -7.34 -8.92 -20.52
N LEU A 298 -7.29 -9.31 -19.25
CA LEU A 298 -8.45 -9.88 -18.55
C LEU A 298 -9.58 -8.85 -18.38
N ALA A 299 -9.25 -7.59 -18.07
CA ALA A 299 -10.23 -6.51 -17.99
C ALA A 299 -10.95 -6.28 -19.32
N ARG A 300 -10.20 -6.32 -20.43
CA ARG A 300 -10.74 -6.20 -21.78
C ARG A 300 -11.65 -7.38 -22.14
N VAL A 301 -11.21 -8.62 -21.90
CA VAL A 301 -12.00 -9.83 -22.18
C VAL A 301 -13.29 -9.85 -21.37
N LEU A 302 -13.25 -9.40 -20.12
CA LEU A 302 -14.43 -9.31 -19.26
C LEU A 302 -15.35 -8.13 -19.60
N GLY A 303 -14.92 -7.21 -20.49
CA GLY A 303 -15.70 -6.03 -20.85
C GLY A 303 -15.99 -5.13 -19.64
N LEU A 304 -14.96 -4.84 -18.83
CA LEU A 304 -15.06 -3.84 -17.77
C LEU A 304 -15.10 -2.42 -18.36
N SER A 305 -15.77 -1.49 -17.68
CA SER A 305 -15.73 -0.08 -18.07
C SER A 305 -14.31 0.47 -18.06
N ASP A 306 -14.03 1.49 -18.88
CA ASP A 306 -12.72 2.14 -18.96
C ASP A 306 -12.18 2.55 -17.59
N ALA A 307 -13.04 3.07 -16.72
CA ALA A 307 -12.68 3.49 -15.37
C ALA A 307 -12.15 2.31 -14.52
N LEU A 308 -12.86 1.17 -14.55
CA LEU A 308 -12.42 -0.04 -13.83
C LEU A 308 -11.22 -0.70 -14.49
N THR A 309 -11.20 -0.76 -15.82
CA THR A 309 -10.09 -1.33 -16.58
C THR A 309 -8.78 -0.64 -16.21
N ARG A 310 -8.74 0.71 -16.26
CA ARG A 310 -7.56 1.48 -15.85
C ARG A 310 -7.21 1.27 -14.38
N ALA A 311 -8.20 1.21 -13.49
CA ALA A 311 -8.00 1.00 -12.06
C ALA A 311 -7.49 -0.41 -11.71
N CYS A 312 -7.78 -1.41 -12.55
CA CYS A 312 -7.32 -2.79 -12.38
C CYS A 312 -5.88 -3.00 -12.85
N LEU A 313 -5.33 -2.13 -13.70
CA LEU A 313 -3.97 -2.28 -14.23
C LEU A 313 -2.93 -2.46 -13.10
N PRO A 314 -2.85 -1.58 -12.09
CA PRO A 314 -1.87 -1.71 -11.00
C PRO A 314 -2.31 -2.61 -9.84
N ARG A 315 -3.32 -3.50 -9.98
CA ARG A 315 -3.93 -4.23 -8.84
C ARG A 315 -2.97 -5.00 -7.92
N GLN A 316 -1.79 -5.35 -8.42
CA GLN A 316 -0.79 -6.19 -7.76
C GLN A 316 0.37 -5.43 -7.11
N VAL A 317 0.36 -4.09 -7.19
CA VAL A 317 1.38 -3.27 -6.55
C VAL A 317 0.88 -2.77 -5.19
N THR A 318 1.73 -2.13 -4.41
CA THR A 318 1.32 -1.54 -3.13
C THR A 318 0.44 -0.31 -3.36
N ALA A 319 -0.50 -0.04 -2.45
CA ALA A 319 -1.44 1.08 -2.58
C ALA A 319 -0.78 2.45 -2.89
N PRO A 320 0.36 2.85 -2.28
CA PRO A 320 1.03 4.10 -2.65
C PRO A 320 1.45 4.17 -4.12
N LEU A 321 1.99 3.06 -4.65
CA LEU A 321 2.44 2.99 -6.04
C LEU A 321 1.28 2.76 -7.01
N ALA A 322 0.18 2.14 -6.57
CA ALA A 322 -1.03 2.05 -7.37
C ALA A 322 -1.66 3.42 -7.59
N ILE A 323 -1.65 4.28 -6.58
CA ILE A 323 -2.08 5.69 -6.69
C ILE A 323 -1.14 6.48 -7.62
N ALA A 324 0.17 6.22 -7.56
CA ALA A 324 1.11 6.84 -8.49
C ALA A 324 0.87 6.39 -9.94
N ILE A 325 0.68 5.08 -10.17
CA ILE A 325 0.37 4.52 -11.49
C ILE A 325 -0.99 5.00 -11.97
N SER A 326 -1.99 5.15 -11.08
CA SER A 326 -3.34 5.59 -11.47
C SER A 326 -3.29 6.95 -12.16
N GLY A 327 -2.48 7.88 -11.66
CA GLY A 327 -2.23 9.17 -12.32
C GLY A 327 -1.55 9.05 -13.69
N LEU A 328 -0.69 8.05 -13.88
CA LEU A 328 0.00 7.80 -15.15
C LEU A 328 -0.93 7.22 -16.22
N VAL A 329 -1.89 6.37 -15.82
CA VAL A 329 -2.80 5.64 -16.72
C VAL A 329 -4.21 6.25 -16.81
N GLY A 330 -4.48 7.32 -16.06
CA GLY A 330 -5.77 8.00 -16.03
C GLY A 330 -6.85 7.26 -15.22
N ALA A 331 -6.47 6.48 -14.21
CA ALA A 331 -7.40 5.81 -13.31
C ALA A 331 -7.72 6.67 -12.07
N ASP A 332 -8.93 6.50 -11.55
CA ASP A 332 -9.30 7.06 -10.25
C ASP A 332 -8.47 6.40 -9.12
N PRO A 333 -7.76 7.17 -8.28
CA PRO A 333 -6.92 6.63 -7.22
C PRO A 333 -7.73 5.92 -6.13
N GLY A 334 -8.99 6.33 -5.92
CA GLY A 334 -9.98 5.70 -5.04
C GLY A 334 -10.23 4.25 -5.43
N ILE A 335 -10.62 4.07 -6.69
CA ILE A 335 -10.93 2.76 -7.27
C ILE A 335 -9.66 1.90 -7.33
N ALA A 336 -8.52 2.44 -7.79
CA ALA A 336 -7.27 1.69 -7.88
C ALA A 336 -6.82 1.17 -6.50
N CYS A 337 -6.89 2.01 -5.47
CA CYS A 337 -6.57 1.61 -4.09
C CYS A 337 -7.48 0.48 -3.59
N THR A 338 -8.78 0.56 -3.89
CA THR A 338 -9.75 -0.47 -3.52
C THR A 338 -9.43 -1.80 -4.20
N VAL A 339 -9.18 -1.77 -5.51
CA VAL A 339 -8.81 -2.97 -6.29
C VAL A 339 -7.55 -3.63 -5.74
N VAL A 340 -6.54 -2.85 -5.36
CA VAL A 340 -5.34 -3.37 -4.69
C VAL A 340 -5.70 -4.05 -3.37
N VAL A 341 -6.41 -3.36 -2.47
CA VAL A 341 -6.78 -3.95 -1.16
C VAL A 341 -7.54 -5.27 -1.34
N LEU A 342 -8.50 -5.33 -2.27
CA LEU A 342 -9.25 -6.55 -2.56
C LEU A 342 -8.36 -7.66 -3.13
N THR A 343 -7.45 -7.34 -4.05
CA THR A 343 -6.47 -8.30 -4.59
C THR A 343 -5.61 -8.90 -3.48
N GLY A 344 -5.09 -8.06 -2.60
CA GLY A 344 -4.28 -8.49 -1.46
C GLY A 344 -5.04 -9.39 -0.48
N LEU A 345 -6.31 -9.09 -0.21
CA LEU A 345 -7.16 -9.94 0.63
C LEU A 345 -7.39 -11.32 -0.01
N MET A 346 -7.60 -11.38 -1.33
CA MET A 346 -7.73 -12.65 -2.04
C MET A 346 -6.44 -13.47 -1.94
N VAL A 347 -5.28 -12.86 -2.20
CA VAL A 347 -3.98 -13.56 -2.12
C VAL A 347 -3.66 -13.97 -0.69
N ALA A 348 -3.93 -13.13 0.31
CA ALA A 348 -3.67 -13.46 1.71
C ALA A 348 -4.49 -14.66 2.21
N ASN A 349 -5.74 -14.79 1.74
CA ASN A 349 -6.65 -15.86 2.17
C ASN A 349 -6.44 -17.15 1.39
N PHE A 350 -6.19 -17.07 0.07
CA PHE A 350 -6.16 -18.25 -0.81
C PHE A 350 -4.77 -18.59 -1.34
N GLY A 351 -3.82 -17.66 -1.31
CA GLY A 351 -2.57 -17.79 -2.07
C GLY A 351 -1.69 -18.96 -1.63
N ARG A 352 -1.58 -19.22 -0.32
CA ARG A 352 -0.85 -20.39 0.18
C ARG A 352 -1.49 -21.70 -0.28
N ALA A 353 -2.81 -21.81 -0.19
CA ALA A 353 -3.53 -23.00 -0.64
C ALA A 353 -3.35 -23.26 -2.14
N VAL A 354 -3.33 -22.20 -2.95
CA VAL A 354 -3.01 -22.29 -4.39
C VAL A 354 -1.57 -22.80 -4.61
N LEU A 355 -0.59 -22.26 -3.88
CA LEU A 355 0.81 -22.71 -3.98
C LEU A 355 1.00 -24.15 -3.50
N ASP A 356 0.28 -24.57 -2.46
CA ASP A 356 0.30 -25.93 -1.93
C ASP A 356 -0.30 -26.92 -2.94
N ALA A 357 -1.45 -26.57 -3.55
CA ALA A 357 -2.10 -27.37 -4.57
C ALA A 357 -1.22 -27.56 -5.83
N LEU A 358 -0.37 -26.57 -6.13
CA LEU A 358 0.60 -26.62 -7.23
C LEU A 358 1.94 -27.25 -6.85
N GLY A 359 2.10 -27.71 -5.61
CA GLY A 359 3.32 -28.38 -5.15
C GLY A 359 4.53 -27.45 -5.01
N VAL A 360 4.34 -26.12 -4.91
CA VAL A 360 5.44 -25.15 -4.75
C VAL A 360 5.94 -25.21 -3.31
N LYS A 361 7.06 -25.90 -3.09
CA LYS A 361 7.66 -26.08 -1.75
C LYS A 361 8.79 -25.10 -1.44
N ASP A 362 9.42 -24.52 -2.45
CA ASP A 362 10.57 -23.63 -2.28
C ASP A 362 10.16 -22.31 -1.58
N PRO A 363 10.75 -21.98 -0.41
CA PRO A 363 10.35 -20.79 0.34
C PRO A 363 10.66 -19.49 -0.39
N VAL A 364 11.69 -19.45 -1.25
CA VAL A 364 12.02 -18.27 -2.05
C VAL A 364 10.89 -18.00 -3.04
N ALA A 365 10.53 -18.98 -3.85
CA ALA A 365 9.46 -18.90 -4.84
C ALA A 365 8.10 -18.58 -4.20
N ARG A 366 7.76 -19.21 -3.07
CA ARG A 366 6.52 -18.92 -2.33
C ARG A 366 6.47 -17.48 -1.83
N GLY A 367 7.57 -17.02 -1.23
CA GLY A 367 7.68 -15.65 -0.74
C GLY A 367 7.55 -14.66 -1.89
N LEU A 368 8.32 -14.83 -2.95
CA LEU A 368 8.29 -13.96 -4.13
C LEU A 368 6.89 -13.91 -4.75
N ALA A 369 6.22 -15.05 -4.92
CA ALA A 369 4.87 -15.11 -5.48
C ALA A 369 3.85 -14.38 -4.62
N MET A 370 3.83 -14.64 -3.31
CA MET A 370 2.88 -14.02 -2.38
C MET A 370 3.07 -12.51 -2.28
N GLY A 371 4.33 -12.04 -2.25
CA GLY A 371 4.66 -10.62 -2.19
C GLY A 371 4.37 -9.88 -3.50
N SER A 372 4.68 -10.48 -4.64
CA SER A 372 4.42 -9.87 -5.94
C SER A 372 2.95 -9.87 -6.34
N ALA A 373 2.18 -10.92 -6.04
CA ALA A 373 0.76 -10.99 -6.39
C ALA A 373 -0.14 -10.30 -5.36
N GLY A 374 0.20 -10.41 -4.06
CA GLY A 374 -0.64 -9.95 -2.96
C GLY A 374 -0.12 -8.71 -2.24
N HIS A 375 0.99 -8.11 -2.71
CA HIS A 375 1.62 -6.92 -2.12
C HIS A 375 1.72 -7.03 -0.59
N GLY A 376 1.53 -5.93 0.15
CA GLY A 376 1.70 -5.94 1.61
C GLY A 376 0.75 -6.85 2.38
N ILE A 377 -0.48 -7.06 1.90
CA ILE A 377 -1.45 -7.92 2.59
C ILE A 377 -1.07 -9.40 2.39
N GLY A 378 -0.69 -9.78 1.16
CA GLY A 378 -0.14 -11.09 0.84
C GLY A 378 1.19 -11.39 1.55
N THR A 379 2.11 -10.42 1.61
CA THR A 379 3.36 -10.53 2.38
C THR A 379 3.08 -10.76 3.86
N ALA A 380 2.10 -10.07 4.45
CA ALA A 380 1.74 -10.30 5.85
C ALA A 380 1.23 -11.73 6.08
N ALA A 381 0.53 -12.32 5.10
CA ALA A 381 0.04 -13.69 5.18
C ALA A 381 1.16 -14.75 5.14
N THR A 382 2.35 -14.43 4.61
CA THR A 382 3.51 -15.33 4.65
C THR A 382 4.25 -15.30 5.99
N ALA A 383 3.83 -14.50 6.98
CA ALA A 383 4.50 -14.43 8.28
C ALA A 383 4.55 -15.76 9.04
N VAL A 384 3.62 -16.68 8.74
CA VAL A 384 3.64 -18.05 9.29
C VAL A 384 4.70 -18.95 8.63
N GLU A 385 5.16 -18.58 7.43
CA GLU A 385 6.24 -19.23 6.68
C GLU A 385 7.51 -18.38 6.80
N ARG A 386 8.20 -18.48 7.93
CA ARG A 386 9.34 -17.59 8.26
C ARG A 386 10.43 -17.55 7.19
N ALA A 387 10.69 -18.66 6.51
CA ALA A 387 11.68 -18.72 5.43
C ALA A 387 11.22 -17.94 4.17
N ALA A 388 9.92 -17.87 3.90
CA ALA A 388 9.35 -17.17 2.74
C ALA A 388 9.12 -15.67 2.99
N PHE A 389 8.82 -15.28 4.23
CA PHE A 389 8.46 -13.90 4.58
C PHE A 389 9.47 -12.82 4.12
N PRO A 390 10.80 -13.01 4.28
CA PRO A 390 11.79 -12.04 3.80
C PRO A 390 11.72 -11.81 2.29
N PHE A 391 11.50 -12.87 1.50
CA PHE A 391 11.38 -12.79 0.04
C PHE A 391 10.07 -12.12 -0.37
N ALA A 392 8.97 -12.37 0.36
CA ALA A 392 7.71 -11.66 0.12
C ALA A 392 7.83 -10.15 0.37
N ALA A 393 8.60 -9.74 1.37
CA ALA A 393 8.86 -8.32 1.62
C ALA A 393 9.69 -7.68 0.51
N ILE A 394 10.71 -8.39 -0.01
CA ILE A 394 11.49 -7.93 -1.17
C ILE A 394 10.58 -7.77 -2.38
N ALA A 395 9.84 -8.82 -2.74
CA ALA A 395 9.01 -8.90 -3.92
C ALA A 395 7.91 -7.85 -3.97
N MET A 396 7.27 -7.57 -2.84
CA MET A 396 6.26 -6.51 -2.71
C MET A 396 6.80 -5.16 -3.17
N VAL A 397 7.99 -4.78 -2.68
CA VAL A 397 8.56 -3.45 -2.96
C VAL A 397 9.12 -3.42 -4.38
N THR A 398 9.92 -4.41 -4.76
CA THR A 398 10.55 -4.44 -6.08
C THR A 398 9.55 -4.58 -7.23
N ASN A 399 8.51 -5.40 -7.08
CA ASN A 399 7.43 -5.50 -8.08
C ASN A 399 6.72 -4.16 -8.28
N ALA A 400 6.42 -3.46 -7.17
CA ALA A 400 5.78 -2.16 -7.23
C ALA A 400 6.68 -1.12 -7.93
N LEU A 401 7.99 -1.11 -7.62
CA LEU A 401 8.97 -0.23 -8.28
C LEU A 401 9.01 -0.49 -9.79
N VAL A 402 9.22 -1.75 -10.21
CA VAL A 402 9.35 -2.11 -11.62
C VAL A 402 8.05 -1.86 -12.39
N SER A 403 6.90 -2.24 -11.84
CA SER A 403 5.59 -1.95 -12.44
C SER A 403 5.36 -0.44 -12.65
N THR A 404 5.82 0.39 -11.72
CA THR A 404 5.71 1.86 -11.85
C THR A 404 6.65 2.40 -12.91
N ILE A 405 7.86 1.86 -13.03
CA ILE A 405 8.80 2.21 -14.11
C ILE A 405 8.21 1.84 -15.47
N ILE A 406 7.64 0.64 -15.62
CA ILE A 406 6.96 0.20 -16.85
C ILE A 406 5.86 1.20 -17.25
N CYS A 407 4.99 1.58 -16.29
CA CYS A 407 3.91 2.54 -16.55
C CYS A 407 4.40 3.98 -16.78
N SER A 408 5.62 4.31 -16.33
CA SER A 408 6.21 5.64 -16.54
C SER A 408 6.85 5.80 -17.91
N ILE A 409 7.30 4.70 -18.53
CA ILE A 409 7.87 4.71 -19.88
C ILE A 409 6.71 4.88 -20.89
N PRO A 410 6.67 5.98 -21.68
CA PRO A 410 5.52 6.28 -22.52
C PRO A 410 5.16 5.19 -23.54
N MET A 411 6.15 4.49 -24.09
CA MET A 411 5.94 3.41 -25.06
C MET A 411 5.27 2.19 -24.40
N LEU A 412 5.78 1.76 -23.25
CA LEU A 412 5.21 0.62 -22.50
C LEU A 412 3.83 0.96 -21.94
N ARG A 413 3.64 2.18 -21.45
CA ARG A 413 2.32 2.67 -21.03
C ARG A 413 1.30 2.63 -22.18
N ARG A 414 1.67 3.13 -23.36
CA ARG A 414 0.79 3.06 -24.54
C ARG A 414 0.47 1.62 -24.92
N ALA A 415 1.46 0.73 -24.93
CA ALA A 415 1.22 -0.69 -25.17
C ALA A 415 0.27 -1.30 -24.15
N LEU A 416 0.42 -0.97 -22.85
CA LEU A 416 -0.46 -1.42 -21.78
C LEU A 416 -1.91 -0.96 -21.99
N LEU A 417 -2.12 0.32 -22.30
CA LEU A 417 -3.46 0.88 -22.57
C LEU A 417 -4.09 0.27 -23.83
N ASN A 418 -3.29 0.02 -24.87
CA ASN A 418 -3.75 -0.65 -26.09
C ASN A 418 -4.21 -2.10 -25.82
N VAL A 419 -3.46 -2.86 -25.00
CA VAL A 419 -3.87 -4.21 -24.59
C VAL A 419 -5.17 -4.15 -23.78
N ALA A 420 -5.30 -3.16 -22.89
CA ALA A 420 -6.50 -2.90 -22.13
C ALA A 420 -7.70 -2.45 -22.99
N GLY A 421 -7.46 -2.00 -24.22
CA GLY A 421 -8.50 -1.51 -25.12
C GLY A 421 -9.08 -0.16 -24.69
N VAL A 422 -8.32 0.64 -23.95
CA VAL A 422 -8.74 1.97 -23.46
C VAL A 422 -7.88 3.06 -24.12
N PRO A 423 -8.46 4.22 -24.47
CA PRO A 423 -7.78 5.28 -25.21
C PRO A 423 -6.65 6.00 -24.46
#